data_AF-A0A5E4IUF0-F1
#
_entry.id   AF-A0A5E4IUF0-F1
#
_cell.length_a   1.000
_cell.length_b   1.000
_cell.length_c   1.000
_cell.angle_alpha   90.00
_cell.angle_beta   90.00
_cell.angle_gamma   90.00
#
_symmetry.space_group_name_H-M   'P 1'
#
loop_
_entity.id
_entity.type
_entity.pdbx_description
1 polymer ?
#
loop_
_entity_poly.entity_id
_entity_poly.type
_entity_poly.pdbx_seq_one_letter_code
_entity_poly.pdbx_strand_id
1 'polypeptide(L)' 'MRFTKAAYSEIAEYELSVEDVLECLNCGRDSGRRRMRGVVERCLRGLKVVVAESWDLHEKRHVWAVIHVSKVGK' A
#
# COMPACT_ATOMS: atom_id res chain seq x y z
N MET A 1 -8.12 -4.19 6.64
CA MET A 1 -6.87 -4.59 5.95
C MET A 1 -5.76 -4.59 6.98
N ARG A 2 -4.93 -5.63 7.05
CA ARG A 2 -3.80 -5.68 8.02
C ARG A 2 -2.51 -5.72 7.20
N PHE A 3 -1.59 -4.81 7.52
CA PHE A 3 -0.29 -4.70 6.85
C PHE A 3 0.78 -5.49 7.60
N THR A 4 1.86 -5.86 6.91
CA THR A 4 3.02 -6.52 7.51
C THR A 4 3.85 -5.52 8.35
N LYS A 5 4.71 -6.02 9.24
CA LYS A 5 5.63 -5.14 10.01
C LYS A 5 6.51 -4.26 9.10
N ALA A 6 7.03 -4.83 8.01
CA ALA A 6 7.82 -4.10 7.02
C ALA A 6 7.03 -2.96 6.37
N ALA A 7 5.75 -3.21 6.06
CA ALA A 7 4.87 -2.19 5.51
C ALA A 7 4.64 -1.02 6.48
N TYR A 8 4.51 -1.28 7.79
CA TYR A 8 4.44 -0.19 8.77
C TYR A 8 5.73 0.65 8.82
N SER A 9 6.90 0.02 8.67
CA SER A 9 8.18 0.74 8.59
C SER A 9 8.25 1.63 7.35
N GLU A 10 7.87 1.12 6.16
CA GLU A 10 7.82 1.94 4.94
C GLU A 10 6.88 3.14 5.09
N ILE A 11 5.68 2.94 5.65
CA ILE A 11 4.72 4.04 5.87
C ILE A 11 5.33 5.15 6.72
N ALA A 12 6.03 4.78 7.79
CA ALA A 12 6.69 5.71 8.69
C ALA A 12 7.85 6.47 8.00
N GLU A 13 8.62 5.82 7.12
CA GLU A 13 9.71 6.47 6.35
C GLU A 13 9.23 7.62 5.47
N TYR A 14 7.98 7.56 4.98
CA TYR A 14 7.39 8.63 4.16
C TYR A 14 6.60 9.68 4.97
N GLU A 15 6.67 9.62 6.31
CA GLU A 15 5.92 10.48 7.23
C GLU A 15 4.41 10.43 6.96
N LEU A 16 3.89 9.22 6.73
CA LEU A 16 2.47 8.97 6.48
C LEU A 16 1.86 8.20 7.65
N SER A 17 0.56 8.36 7.81
CA SER A 17 -0.24 7.54 8.70
C SER A 17 -0.80 6.31 7.97
N VAL A 18 -1.24 5.32 8.74
CA VAL A 18 -1.94 4.15 8.19
C VAL A 18 -3.26 4.60 7.56
N GLU A 19 -3.89 5.62 8.14
CA GLU A 19 -5.11 6.25 7.68
C GLU A 19 -4.94 6.86 6.29
N ASP A 20 -3.81 7.54 6.00
CA ASP A 20 -3.52 8.10 4.67
C ASP A 20 -3.44 7.00 3.60
N VAL A 21 -2.81 5.87 3.96
CA VAL A 21 -2.67 4.71 3.07
C VAL A 21 -4.03 4.08 2.82
N LEU A 22 -4.84 3.89 3.86
CA LEU A 22 -6.19 3.35 3.74
C LEU A 22 -7.11 4.29 2.95
N GLU A 23 -7.02 5.61 3.14
CA GLU A 23 -7.75 6.60 2.36
C GLU A 23 -7.37 6.46 0.87
N CYS A 24 -6.07 6.37 0.56
CA CYS A 24 -5.59 6.17 -0.80
C CYS A 24 -6.10 4.85 -1.42
N LEU A 25 -6.09 3.75 -0.67
CA LEU A 25 -6.53 2.45 -1.19
C LEU A 25 -8.06 2.37 -1.40
N ASN A 26 -8.84 3.02 -0.54
CA ASN A 26 -10.31 2.99 -0.60
C ASN A 26 -10.88 4.03 -1.57
N CYS A 27 -10.29 5.23 -1.63
CA CYS A 27 -10.82 6.37 -2.38
C CYS A 27 -9.96 6.78 -3.58
N GLY A 28 -8.75 6.22 -3.71
CA GLY A 28 -7.85 6.53 -4.80
C GLY A 28 -8.29 5.94 -6.14
N ARG A 29 -7.68 6.43 -7.21
CA ARG A 29 -7.90 5.93 -8.58
C ARG A 29 -6.75 5.02 -8.99
N ASP A 30 -7.01 4.09 -9.91
CA ASP A 30 -5.94 3.27 -10.48
C ASP A 30 -4.88 4.16 -11.15
N SER A 31 -3.60 3.81 -10.98
CA SER A 31 -2.48 4.53 -11.61
C SER A 31 -2.44 4.38 -13.14
N GLY A 32 -3.28 3.51 -13.71
CA GLY A 32 -3.29 3.17 -15.13
C GLY A 32 -2.19 2.20 -15.56
N ARG A 33 -1.30 1.77 -14.64
CA ARG A 33 -0.26 0.78 -14.97
C ARG A 33 -0.78 -0.64 -14.77
N ARG A 34 -0.51 -1.50 -15.76
CA ARG A 34 -0.82 -2.93 -15.66
C ARG A 34 0.18 -3.60 -14.72
N ARG A 35 -0.26 -3.95 -13.52
CA ARG A 35 0.53 -4.73 -12.55
C ARG A 35 0.21 -6.22 -12.65
N MET A 36 1.01 -7.05 -11.97
CA MET A 36 0.79 -8.49 -11.87
C MET A 36 -0.52 -8.80 -11.12
N ARG A 37 -1.04 -10.04 -11.27
CA ARG A 37 -2.24 -10.49 -10.55
C ARG A 37 -2.04 -10.35 -9.03
N GLY A 38 -3.03 -9.81 -8.33
CA GLY A 38 -3.00 -9.62 -6.88
C GLY A 38 -2.22 -8.38 -6.40
N VAL A 39 -1.72 -7.55 -7.33
CA VAL A 39 -1.08 -6.26 -7.03
C VAL A 39 -2.06 -5.13 -7.32
N VAL A 40 -2.27 -4.24 -6.35
CA VAL A 40 -3.14 -3.07 -6.46
C VAL A 40 -2.28 -1.80 -6.33
N GLU A 41 -2.48 -0.85 -7.23
CA GLU A 41 -1.79 0.45 -7.20
C GLU A 41 -2.81 1.57 -7.30
N ARG A 42 -2.90 2.39 -6.25
CA ARG A 42 -3.86 3.49 -6.14
C ARG A 42 -3.13 4.82 -5.94
N CYS A 43 -3.73 5.88 -6.48
CA CYS A 43 -3.25 7.26 -6.34
C CYS A 43 -4.36 8.16 -5.79
N LEU A 44 -4.03 8.96 -4.78
CA LEU A 44 -4.92 9.96 -4.19
C LEU A 44 -4.10 11.15 -3.66
N ARG A 45 -4.52 12.39 -3.94
CA ARG A 45 -3.95 13.63 -3.36
C ARG A 45 -2.41 13.70 -3.32
N GLY A 46 -1.74 13.33 -4.40
CA GLY A 46 -0.27 13.36 -4.43
C GLY A 46 0.39 12.23 -3.65
N LEU A 47 -0.32 11.13 -3.36
CA LEU A 47 0.19 9.91 -2.77
C LEU A 47 -0.03 8.74 -3.74
N LYS A 48 0.97 7.86 -3.87
CA LYS A 48 0.89 6.60 -4.61
C LYS A 48 1.21 5.45 -3.67
N VAL A 49 0.31 4.48 -3.62
CA VAL A 49 0.44 3.27 -2.79
C VAL A 49 0.35 2.05 -3.70
N VAL A 50 1.32 1.14 -3.57
CA VAL A 50 1.31 -0.17 -4.21
C VAL A 50 1.26 -1.23 -3.12
N VAL A 51 0.28 -2.13 -3.21
CA VAL A 51 0.12 -3.28 -2.31
C VAL A 51 0.03 -4.58 -3.09
N ALA A 52 0.40 -5.69 -2.46
CA ALA A 52 0.18 -7.04 -2.97
C ALA A 52 -0.38 -7.96 -1.90
N GLU A 53 -1.18 -8.93 -2.33
CA GLU A 53 -1.52 -10.08 -1.49
C GLU A 53 -0.24 -10.84 -1.10
N SER A 54 -0.17 -11.21 0.18
CA SER A 54 0.95 -11.96 0.76
C SER A 54 0.44 -12.94 1.81
N TRP A 55 1.29 -13.87 2.25
CA TRP A 55 0.97 -14.82 3.31
C TRP A 55 1.79 -14.51 4.55
N ASP A 56 1.09 -14.23 5.66
CA ASP A 56 1.73 -14.06 6.96
C ASP A 56 1.96 -15.46 7.58
N LEU A 57 3.22 -15.85 7.71
CA LEU A 57 3.61 -17.14 8.30
C LEU A 57 3.29 -17.23 9.80
N HIS A 58 3.32 -16.11 10.52
CA HIS A 58 3.08 -16.05 11.95
C HIS A 58 1.59 -16.18 12.26
N GLU A 59 0.79 -15.35 11.59
CA GLU A 59 -0.67 -15.31 11.75
C GLU A 59 -1.40 -16.38 10.92
N LYS A 60 -0.67 -17.13 10.07
CA LYS A 60 -1.16 -18.18 9.17
C LYS A 60 -2.37 -17.75 8.34
N ARG A 61 -2.30 -16.57 7.73
CA ARG A 61 -3.38 -16.02 6.89
C ARG A 61 -2.88 -15.15 5.75
N HIS A 62 -3.76 -14.90 4.79
CA HIS A 62 -3.53 -13.88 3.76
C HIS A 62 -3.56 -12.48 4.38
N VAL A 63 -2.58 -11.67 4.01
CA VAL A 63 -2.44 -10.26 4.38
C VAL A 63 -2.11 -9.44 3.14
N TRP A 64 -2.15 -8.12 3.27
CA TRP A 64 -1.67 -7.24 2.23
C TRP A 64 -0.31 -6.68 2.65
N ALA A 65 0.69 -6.85 1.80
CA ALA A 65 1.99 -6.21 1.96
C ALA A 65 1.96 -4.89 1.18
N VAL A 66 2.47 -3.82 1.78
CA VAL A 66 2.85 -2.62 1.04
C VAL A 66 4.17 -2.94 0.34
N ILE A 67 4.20 -2.71 -0.97
CA ILE A 67 5.39 -2.91 -1.81
C ILE A 67 6.13 -1.59 -2.00
N HIS A 68 5.37 -0.49 -2.08
CA HIS A 68 5.91 0.82 -2.38
C HIS A 68 4.93 1.91 -1.95
N VAL A 69 5.44 2.91 -1.25
CA VAL A 69 4.74 4.17 -0.99
C VAL A 69 5.58 5.31 -1.55
N SER A 70 4.95 6.32 -2.14
CA SER A 70 5.65 7.55 -2.50
C SER A 70 4.70 8.73 -2.58
N LYS A 71 5.17 9.90 -2.14
CA LYS A 71 4.55 11.18 -2.48
C LYS A 71 4.77 11.47 -3.97
N VAL A 72 3.69 11.61 -4.72
CA VAL A 72 3.63 12.05 -6.11
C VAL A 72 3.70 13.57 -6.10
N GLY A 73 4.93 14.08 -6.21
CA GLY A 73 5.20 15.52 -6.24
C GLY A 73 6.42 15.91 -5.42
N LYS A 74 7.59 15.87 -6.06
CA LYS A 74 8.66 16.85 -5.98
C LYS A 74 9.30 16.95 -7.37
#